data_AF-A0A8J6I044-F1
#
_entry.id   AF-A0A8J6I044-F1
#
_cell.length_a   1.000
_cell.length_b   1.000
_cell.length_c   1.000
_cell.angle_alpha   90.00
_cell.angle_beta   90.00
_cell.angle_gamma   90.00
#
_symmetry.space_group_name_H-M   'P 1'
#
loop_
_entity.id
_entity.type
_entity.pdbx_description
1 polymer ?
#
loop_
_entity_poly.entity_id
_entity_poly.type
_entity_poly.pdbx_seq_one_letter_code
_entity_poly.pdbx_strand_id
1 'polypeptide(L)'
;MDAEFLHNVSFAHLFSGGAGTGMRWPYRVPHILSTGMLEALQRVSKFIAAVDWQGFVPDHISGDLGTEEGILACAIGDGRRMMAWLVRKAEARKGEEREKLTIEGLEPGEYEVKYWDPWRSCWLQEERLTWTEGVTIQTPAFEKDLIIVMTLRTEEEQR
;
A
#
# COMPACT_ATOMS: atom_id res chain seq x y z
N MET A 1 -10.68 -17.85 -0.96
CA MET A 1 -11.85 -17.09 -1.42
C MET A 1 -12.26 -16.04 -0.38
N ASP A 2 -12.91 -16.40 0.74
CA ASP A 2 -13.33 -15.41 1.76
C ASP A 2 -12.19 -14.57 2.37
N ALA A 3 -11.08 -15.21 2.77
CA ALA A 3 -9.95 -14.54 3.40
C ALA A 3 -9.23 -13.56 2.45
N GLU A 4 -9.06 -13.95 1.19
CA GLU A 4 -8.46 -13.11 0.15
C GLU A 4 -9.38 -11.96 -0.26
N PHE A 5 -10.68 -12.22 -0.35
CA PHE A 5 -11.65 -11.14 -0.54
C PHE A 5 -11.59 -10.15 0.63
N LEU A 6 -11.62 -10.64 1.89
CA LEU A 6 -11.54 -9.79 3.08
C LEU A 6 -10.23 -8.99 3.14
N HIS A 7 -9.11 -9.60 2.75
CA HIS A 7 -7.83 -8.92 2.59
C HIS A 7 -7.96 -7.74 1.61
N ASN A 8 -8.43 -8.02 0.39
CA ASN A 8 -8.51 -7.02 -0.68
C ASN A 8 -9.44 -5.86 -0.32
N VAL A 9 -10.63 -6.13 0.21
CA VAL A 9 -11.58 -5.07 0.59
C VAL A 9 -11.09 -4.27 1.80
N SER A 10 -10.35 -4.88 2.72
CA SER A 10 -9.82 -4.17 3.89
C SER A 10 -8.72 -3.20 3.51
N PHE A 11 -7.78 -3.64 2.65
CA PHE A 11 -6.75 -2.75 2.14
C PHE A 11 -7.33 -1.70 1.18
N ALA A 12 -8.26 -2.07 0.30
CA ALA A 12 -8.96 -1.08 -0.53
C ALA A 12 -9.66 0.01 0.31
N HIS A 13 -10.28 -0.37 1.43
CA HIS A 13 -10.91 0.59 2.32
C HIS A 13 -9.88 1.51 3.01
N LEU A 14 -8.76 0.95 3.48
CA LEU A 14 -7.66 1.73 4.07
C LEU A 14 -7.07 2.73 3.06
N PHE A 15 -6.73 2.26 1.86
CA PHE A 15 -6.13 3.05 0.78
C PHE A 15 -7.14 3.91 0.00
N SER A 16 -8.39 3.96 0.46
CA SER A 16 -9.37 4.99 0.08
C SER A 16 -9.62 6.02 1.19
N GLY A 17 -8.84 5.97 2.28
CA GLY A 17 -8.93 6.91 3.41
C GLY A 17 -9.80 6.41 4.58
N GLY A 18 -10.25 5.16 4.56
CA GLY A 18 -11.04 4.57 5.64
C GLY A 18 -10.22 4.23 6.89
N ALA A 19 -10.74 4.59 8.06
CA ALA A 19 -10.15 4.24 9.35
C ALA A 19 -10.82 2.98 9.95
N GLY A 20 -10.27 1.79 9.64
CA GLY A 20 -10.70 0.51 10.22
C GLY A 20 -11.16 -0.51 9.18
N THR A 21 -11.78 -1.61 9.63
CA THR A 21 -12.38 -2.62 8.74
C THR A 21 -13.86 -2.79 9.10
N GLY A 22 -14.74 -2.19 8.29
CA GLY A 22 -16.13 -1.94 8.67
C GLY A 22 -17.14 -3.07 8.42
N MET A 23 -16.72 -4.32 8.21
CA MET A 23 -17.65 -5.35 7.72
C MET A 23 -17.97 -6.47 8.70
N ARG A 24 -19.25 -6.56 9.07
CA ARG A 24 -19.87 -7.80 9.58
C ARG A 24 -19.96 -8.78 8.42
N TRP A 25 -19.43 -10.00 8.56
CA TRP A 25 -19.46 -10.99 7.48
C TRP A 25 -20.85 -11.64 7.35
N PRO A 26 -21.60 -11.38 6.26
CA PRO A 26 -23.04 -11.65 6.24
C PRO A 26 -23.41 -13.10 5.88
N TYR A 27 -22.48 -13.91 5.37
CA TYR A 27 -22.78 -15.22 4.75
C TYR A 27 -22.27 -16.45 5.52
N ARG A 28 -22.25 -16.41 6.87
CA ARG A 28 -21.87 -17.58 7.69
C ARG A 28 -22.76 -17.80 8.91
N VAL A 29 -23.11 -19.07 9.17
CA VAL A 29 -23.77 -19.54 10.39
C VAL A 29 -22.93 -20.69 10.99
N PRO A 30 -22.47 -20.59 12.25
CA PRO A 30 -22.55 -19.42 13.13
C PRO A 30 -21.71 -18.25 12.59
N HIS A 31 -22.03 -17.02 13.03
CA HIS A 31 -21.34 -15.80 12.62
C HIS A 31 -19.93 -15.70 13.24
N ILE A 32 -19.02 -16.55 12.78
CA ILE A 32 -17.65 -16.64 13.28
C ILE A 32 -16.70 -16.39 12.12
N LEU A 33 -15.70 -15.55 12.36
CA LEU A 33 -14.58 -15.38 11.44
C LEU A 33 -13.80 -16.69 11.37
N SER A 34 -13.58 -17.20 10.16
CA SER A 34 -12.60 -18.27 9.97
C SER A 34 -11.20 -17.80 10.39
N THR A 35 -10.32 -18.74 10.72
CA THR A 35 -8.91 -18.45 11.00
C THR A 35 -8.27 -17.61 9.89
N GLY A 36 -8.48 -17.97 8.62
CA GLY A 36 -7.92 -17.20 7.50
C GLY A 36 -8.46 -15.76 7.39
N MET A 37 -9.70 -15.51 7.81
CA MET A 37 -10.24 -14.15 7.86
C MET A 37 -9.67 -13.35 9.03
N LEU A 38 -9.47 -13.98 10.19
CA LEU A 38 -8.79 -13.36 11.31
C LEU A 38 -7.34 -13.02 10.93
N GLU A 39 -6.65 -13.91 10.24
CA GLU A 39 -5.31 -13.65 9.69
C GLU A 39 -5.32 -12.47 8.70
N ALA A 40 -6.32 -12.36 7.83
CA ALA A 40 -6.45 -11.22 6.92
C ALA A 40 -6.59 -9.89 7.67
N LEU A 41 -7.41 -9.83 8.72
CA LEU A 41 -7.53 -8.64 9.57
C LEU A 41 -6.24 -8.35 10.35
N GLN A 42 -5.53 -9.40 10.82
CA GLN A 42 -4.24 -9.25 11.47
C GLN A 42 -3.19 -8.63 10.54
N ARG A 43 -3.18 -8.97 9.25
CA ARG A 43 -2.26 -8.37 8.26
C ARG A 43 -2.47 -6.86 8.15
N VAL A 44 -3.72 -6.42 8.04
CA VAL A 44 -4.08 -4.99 8.00
C VAL A 44 -3.66 -4.31 9.30
N SER A 45 -3.97 -4.91 10.45
CA SER A 45 -3.60 -4.37 11.76
C SER A 45 -2.08 -4.22 11.93
N LYS A 46 -1.29 -5.19 11.43
CA LYS A 46 0.18 -5.12 11.48
C LYS A 46 0.72 -3.99 10.62
N PHE A 47 0.15 -3.78 9.43
CA PHE A 47 0.53 -2.66 8.58
C PHE A 47 0.22 -1.32 9.25
N ILE A 48 -1.00 -1.14 9.78
CA ILE A 48 -1.39 0.09 10.50
C ILE A 48 -0.42 0.36 11.66
N ALA A 49 -0.01 -0.66 12.42
CA ALA A 49 0.94 -0.50 13.52
C ALA A 49 2.39 -0.24 13.06
N ALA A 50 2.75 -0.56 11.82
CA ALA A 50 4.10 -0.41 11.28
C ALA A 50 4.37 0.97 10.67
N VAL A 51 3.33 1.75 10.38
CA VAL A 51 3.41 3.07 9.76
C VAL A 51 3.21 4.18 10.80
N ASP A 52 3.97 5.26 10.68
CA ASP A 52 3.72 6.48 11.43
C ASP A 52 2.62 7.33 10.76
N TRP A 53 1.46 7.36 11.40
CA TRP A 53 0.29 8.13 10.95
C TRP A 53 0.28 9.56 11.52
N GLN A 54 1.20 9.91 12.41
CA GLN A 54 1.15 11.18 13.13
C GLN A 54 1.27 12.36 12.16
N GLY A 55 0.22 13.19 12.11
CA GLY A 55 0.17 14.36 11.24
C GLY A 55 -0.01 14.05 9.75
N PHE A 56 -0.32 12.81 9.39
CA PHE A 56 -0.69 12.44 8.02
C PHE A 56 -2.15 12.82 7.75
N VAL A 57 -2.39 13.58 6.68
CA VAL A 57 -3.74 14.03 6.28
C VAL A 57 -4.06 13.47 4.89
N PRO A 58 -4.73 12.31 4.80
CA PRO A 58 -4.89 11.61 3.53
C PRO A 58 -5.82 12.37 2.57
N ASP A 59 -5.32 12.67 1.37
CA ASP A 59 -6.11 12.91 0.18
C ASP A 59 -5.98 11.73 -0.79
N HIS A 60 -6.99 11.50 -1.62
CA HIS A 60 -6.99 10.39 -2.56
C HIS A 60 -6.22 10.76 -3.84
N ILE A 61 -5.09 10.10 -4.05
CA ILE A 61 -4.16 10.38 -5.15
C ILE A 61 -3.96 9.19 -6.11
N SER A 62 -4.87 8.20 -6.10
CA SER A 62 -4.76 7.04 -7.01
C SER A 62 -4.75 7.44 -8.49
N GLY A 63 -5.38 8.57 -8.84
CA GLY A 63 -5.38 9.12 -10.21
C GLY A 63 -4.02 9.69 -10.64
N ASP A 64 -3.15 9.97 -9.67
CA ASP A 64 -1.82 10.53 -9.88
C ASP A 64 -0.75 9.42 -10.00
N LEU A 65 -1.17 8.15 -9.99
CA LEU A 65 -0.31 6.99 -10.16
C LEU A 65 -0.45 6.41 -11.57
N GLY A 66 0.68 6.30 -12.28
CA GLY A 66 0.78 5.52 -13.50
C GLY A 66 1.44 4.17 -13.24
N THR A 67 0.73 3.08 -13.52
CA THR A 67 1.22 1.70 -13.37
C THR A 67 1.22 0.95 -14.69
N GLU A 68 1.96 -0.15 -14.75
CA GLU A 68 1.92 -1.08 -15.88
C GLU A 68 0.55 -1.76 -16.05
N GLU A 69 0.31 -2.27 -17.26
CA GLU A 69 -0.91 -3.01 -17.58
C GLU A 69 -0.99 -4.29 -16.74
N GLY A 70 -2.06 -4.43 -15.97
CA GLY A 70 -2.25 -5.59 -15.08
C GLY A 70 -2.05 -5.30 -13.60
N ILE A 71 -1.61 -4.09 -13.26
CA ILE A 71 -1.58 -3.60 -11.88
C ILE A 71 -2.78 -2.67 -11.63
N LEU A 72 -3.40 -2.82 -10.47
CA LEU A 72 -4.37 -1.87 -9.92
C LEU A 72 -3.70 -1.12 -8.78
N ALA A 73 -3.86 0.20 -8.73
CA ALA A 73 -3.33 1.02 -7.65
C ALA A 73 -4.47 1.71 -6.89
N CYS A 74 -4.31 1.78 -5.57
CA CYS A 74 -5.06 2.68 -4.70
C CYS A 74 -4.06 3.42 -3.82
N ALA A 75 -4.18 4.74 -3.71
CA ALA A 75 -3.23 5.54 -2.96
C ALA A 75 -3.86 6.73 -2.26
N ILE A 76 -3.22 7.07 -1.15
CA ILE A 76 -3.48 8.23 -0.32
C ILE A 76 -2.18 8.99 -0.07
N GLY A 77 -2.26 10.31 -0.01
CA GLY A 77 -1.09 11.14 0.25
C GLY A 77 -1.45 12.56 0.69
N ASP A 78 -0.45 13.29 1.18
CA ASP A 78 -0.58 14.68 1.65
C ASP A 78 0.46 15.62 1.01
N GLY A 79 1.03 15.21 -0.13
CA GLY A 79 2.12 15.88 -0.83
C GLY A 79 3.51 15.56 -0.28
N ARG A 80 3.63 15.35 1.04
CA ARG A 80 4.90 15.03 1.73
C ARG A 80 5.03 13.55 2.05
N ARG A 81 3.92 12.85 2.20
CA ARG A 81 3.83 11.41 2.40
C ARG A 81 2.88 10.82 1.39
N MET A 82 3.19 9.61 0.95
CA MET A 82 2.30 8.83 0.11
C MET A 82 2.33 7.38 0.53
N MET A 83 1.16 6.75 0.48
CA MET A 83 1.01 5.32 0.61
C MET A 83 0.22 4.81 -0.59
N ALA A 84 0.79 3.84 -1.31
CA ALA A 84 0.14 3.17 -2.43
C ALA A 84 0.05 1.67 -2.19
N TRP A 85 -1.11 1.09 -2.47
CA TRP A 85 -1.33 -0.34 -2.53
C TRP A 85 -1.50 -0.77 -3.98
N LEU A 86 -0.56 -1.58 -4.44
CA LEU A 86 -0.48 -2.12 -5.79
C LEU A 86 -0.95 -3.57 -5.78
N VAL A 87 -1.92 -3.91 -6.62
CA VAL A 87 -2.51 -5.25 -6.70
C VAL A 87 -2.36 -5.80 -8.10
N ARG A 88 -1.77 -6.98 -8.22
CA ARG A 88 -1.67 -7.69 -9.49
C ARG A 88 -3.01 -8.35 -9.83
N LYS A 89 -3.56 -8.05 -11.00
CA LYS A 89 -4.77 -8.71 -11.52
C LYS A 89 -4.53 -10.20 -11.72
N ALA A 90 -5.55 -11.01 -11.54
CA ALA A 90 -5.43 -12.46 -11.63
C ALA A 90 -5.01 -12.94 -13.04
N GLU A 91 -5.38 -12.16 -14.06
CA GLU A 91 -5.09 -12.39 -15.48
C GLU A 91 -3.73 -11.85 -15.93
N ALA A 92 -3.08 -11.03 -15.10
CA ALA A 92 -1.75 -10.50 -15.39
C ALA A 92 -0.69 -11.60 -15.28
N ARG A 93 0.48 -11.39 -15.90
CA ARG A 93 1.61 -12.31 -15.77
C ARG A 93 1.93 -12.52 -14.29
N LYS A 94 1.88 -13.78 -13.85
CA LYS A 94 2.28 -14.18 -12.50
C LYS A 94 3.79 -14.30 -12.44
N GLY A 95 4.42 -13.62 -11.48
CA GLY A 95 5.85 -13.71 -11.26
C GLY A 95 6.36 -12.68 -10.26
N GLU A 96 7.61 -12.88 -9.84
CA GLU A 96 8.41 -11.92 -9.06
C GLU A 96 8.97 -10.83 -9.97
N GLU A 97 8.11 -10.17 -10.75
CA GLU A 97 8.51 -9.08 -11.65
C GLU A 97 8.50 -7.73 -10.91
N ARG A 98 9.41 -6.86 -11.33
CA ARG A 98 9.52 -5.50 -10.81
C ARG A 98 8.71 -4.58 -11.70
N GLU A 99 7.85 -3.77 -11.12
CA GLU A 99 6.95 -2.89 -11.84
C GLU A 99 7.50 -1.47 -11.85
N LYS A 100 7.19 -0.72 -12.92
CA LYS A 100 7.44 0.72 -12.96
C LYS A 100 6.22 1.50 -12.48
N LEU A 101 6.47 2.48 -11.62
CA LEU A 101 5.47 3.38 -11.09
C LEU A 101 5.87 4.83 -11.39
N THR A 102 4.99 5.58 -12.03
CA THR A 102 5.06 7.04 -12.07
C THR A 102 4.10 7.61 -11.03
N ILE A 103 4.51 8.71 -10.41
CA ILE A 103 3.73 9.39 -9.37
C ILE A 103 3.67 10.86 -9.75
N GLU A 104 2.54 11.51 -9.50
CA GLU A 104 2.36 12.95 -9.60
C GLU A 104 1.87 13.49 -8.24
N GLY A 105 1.96 14.80 -8.02
CA GLY A 105 1.42 15.44 -6.82
C GLY A 105 2.29 15.38 -5.55
N LEU A 106 3.52 14.84 -5.62
CA LEU A 106 4.48 14.88 -4.50
C LEU A 106 5.42 16.09 -4.59
N GLU A 107 5.74 16.66 -3.44
CA GLU A 107 6.75 17.72 -3.33
C GLU A 107 8.13 17.23 -3.78
N PRO A 108 8.94 18.04 -4.49
CA PRO A 108 10.31 17.67 -4.81
C PRO A 108 11.18 17.56 -3.54
N GLY A 109 12.02 16.53 -3.44
CA GLY A 109 12.93 16.37 -2.30
C GLY A 109 13.48 14.96 -2.10
N GLU A 110 14.14 14.71 -0.97
CA GLU A 110 14.62 13.36 -0.62
C GLU A 110 13.54 12.57 0.11
N TYR A 111 13.20 11.39 -0.42
CA TYR A 111 12.23 10.50 0.19
C TYR A 111 12.90 9.27 0.77
N GLU A 112 12.43 8.85 1.94
CA GLU A 112 12.55 7.47 2.40
C GLU A 112 11.41 6.66 1.79
N VAL A 113 11.74 5.57 1.10
CA VAL A 113 10.78 4.68 0.45
C VAL A 113 10.88 3.30 1.06
N LYS A 114 9.75 2.79 1.57
CA LYS A 114 9.65 1.48 2.19
C LYS A 114 8.61 0.63 1.48
N TYR A 115 8.92 -0.65 1.33
CA TYR A 115 8.07 -1.60 0.62
C TYR A 115 7.58 -2.68 1.59
N TRP A 116 6.27 -2.85 1.71
CA TRP A 116 5.65 -3.79 2.63
C TRP A 116 4.92 -4.90 1.86
N ASP A 117 5.16 -6.15 2.25
CA ASP A 117 4.41 -7.31 1.78
C ASP A 117 3.16 -7.51 2.66
N PRO A 118 1.94 -7.28 2.11
CA PRO A 118 0.71 -7.40 2.88
C PRO A 118 0.45 -8.83 3.36
N TRP A 119 0.86 -9.85 2.60
CA TRP A 119 0.63 -11.26 2.93
C TRP A 119 1.56 -11.78 4.01
N ARG A 120 2.84 -11.38 3.95
CA ARG A 120 3.87 -11.74 4.94
C ARG A 120 3.87 -10.81 6.16
N SER A 121 3.30 -9.62 6.02
CA SER A 121 3.29 -8.56 7.04
C SER A 121 4.69 -8.15 7.50
N CYS A 122 5.56 -7.82 6.54
CA CYS A 122 6.91 -7.36 6.81
C CYS A 122 7.40 -6.37 5.75
N TRP A 123 8.39 -5.56 6.12
CA TRP A 123 9.15 -4.74 5.18
C TRP A 123 10.04 -5.64 4.31
N LEU A 124 10.00 -5.44 3.00
CA LEU A 124 10.80 -6.14 2.00
C LEU A 124 12.12 -5.42 1.73
N GLN A 125 12.05 -4.10 1.58
CA GLN A 125 13.16 -3.24 1.21
C GLN A 125 12.89 -1.82 1.71
N GLU A 126 13.97 -1.11 1.99
CA GLU A 126 13.97 0.33 2.27
C GLU A 126 15.05 0.98 1.41
N GLU A 127 14.74 2.11 0.82
CA GLU A 127 15.69 2.86 0.00
C GLU A 127 15.47 4.36 0.11
N ARG A 128 16.44 5.10 -0.41
CA ARG A 128 16.38 6.56 -0.50
C ARG A 128 16.39 6.95 -1.97
N LEU A 129 15.53 7.87 -2.34
CA LEU A 129 15.53 8.45 -3.66
C LEU A 129 15.30 9.95 -3.59
N THR A 130 15.89 10.67 -4.53
CA THR A 130 15.55 12.06 -4.78
C THR A 130 14.38 12.08 -5.75
N TRP A 131 13.27 12.67 -5.31
CA TRP A 131 12.05 12.79 -6.08
C TRP A 131 11.95 14.16 -6.75
N THR A 132 11.62 14.14 -8.03
CA THR A 132 11.17 15.29 -8.82
C THR A 132 10.05 14.81 -9.76
N GLU A 133 9.22 15.71 -10.27
CA GLU A 133 8.19 15.34 -11.25
C GLU A 133 8.80 14.55 -12.43
N GLY A 134 8.10 13.48 -12.83
CA GLY A 134 8.51 12.60 -13.93
C GLY A 134 9.51 11.49 -13.56
N VAL A 135 9.98 11.42 -12.32
CA VAL A 135 10.80 10.28 -11.85
C VAL A 135 9.93 9.01 -11.84
N THR A 136 10.51 7.90 -12.28
CA THR A 136 9.88 6.58 -12.23
C THR A 136 10.54 5.75 -11.14
N ILE A 137 9.72 5.14 -10.27
CA ILE A 137 10.17 4.21 -9.24
C ILE A 137 10.06 2.79 -9.80
N GLN A 138 11.03 1.95 -9.48
CA GLN A 138 10.96 0.53 -9.76
C GLN A 138 10.71 -0.23 -8.46
N THR A 139 9.63 -0.99 -8.40
CA THR A 139 9.28 -1.75 -7.19
C THR A 139 10.24 -2.93 -6.99
N PRO A 140 10.38 -3.45 -5.76
CA PRO A 140 10.83 -4.83 -5.59
C PRO A 140 9.85 -5.79 -6.26
N ALA A 141 10.32 -7.02 -6.48
CA ALA A 141 9.47 -8.08 -6.99
C ALA A 141 8.38 -8.47 -5.98
N PHE A 142 7.15 -8.68 -6.44
CA PHE A 142 6.05 -9.13 -5.60
C PHE A 142 5.05 -10.02 -6.36
N GLU A 143 4.48 -10.99 -5.66
CA GLU A 143 3.61 -12.01 -6.25
C GLU A 143 2.15 -11.53 -6.42
N LYS A 144 1.56 -11.00 -5.34
CA LYS A 144 0.12 -10.66 -5.28
C LYS A 144 -0.12 -9.17 -5.19
N ASP A 145 0.35 -8.57 -4.12
CA ASP A 145 0.22 -7.15 -3.87
C ASP A 145 1.43 -6.62 -3.10
N LEU A 146 1.60 -5.30 -3.16
CA LEU A 146 2.70 -4.57 -2.56
C LEU A 146 2.16 -3.26 -2.01
N ILE A 147 2.65 -2.87 -0.84
CA ILE A 147 2.43 -1.51 -0.33
C ILE A 147 3.74 -0.74 -0.43
N ILE A 148 3.65 0.50 -0.91
CA ILE A 148 4.73 1.46 -0.94
C ILE A 148 4.39 2.55 0.06
N VAL A 149 5.34 2.90 0.91
CA VAL A 149 5.27 4.05 1.82
C VAL A 149 6.42 4.99 1.49
N MET A 150 6.10 6.21 1.08
CA MET A 150 7.06 7.27 0.78
C MET A 150 6.89 8.39 1.79
N THR A 151 8.00 8.82 2.40
CA THR A 151 8.02 9.93 3.36
C THR A 151 9.12 10.91 2.99
N LEU A 152 8.76 12.17 2.74
CA LEU A 152 9.70 13.25 2.52
C LEU A 152 10.52 13.49 3.78
N ARG A 153 11.85 13.47 3.64
CA ARG A 153 12.76 13.76 4.73
C ARG A 153 12.82 15.26 4.99
N THR A 154 12.62 15.66 6.23
CA THR A 154 12.90 17.03 6.67
C THR A 154 14.39 17.21 6.99
N GLU A 155 14.95 18.36 6.62
CA GLU A 155 16.38 18.70 6.83
C GLU A 155 16.85 18.59 8.30
N GLU A 156 15.94 18.54 9.27
CA GLU A 156 16.27 18.40 10.70
C GLU A 156 16.86 17.03 11.09
N GLU A 157 16.72 16.00 10.26
CA GLU A 157 17.32 14.67 10.51
C GLU A 157 18.77 14.53 10.02
N GLN A 158 19.38 15.60 9.52
CA GLN A 158 20.75 15.60 9.01
C GLN A 158 21.79 16.16 10.01
N ARG A 159 21.39 16.43 11.26
CA ARG A 159 22.27 17.07 12.27
C ARG A 159 22.66 16.17 13.44
#